data_AF-A0A537NS00-F1
#
_entry.id   AF-A0A537NS00-F1
#
_cell.length_a   1.000
_cell.length_b   1.000
_cell.length_c   1.000
_cell.angle_alpha   90.00
_cell.angle_beta   90.00
_cell.angle_gamma   90.00
#
_symmetry.space_group_name_H-M   'P 1'
#
loop_
_entity.id
_entity.type
_entity.pdbx_description
1 polymer ?
#
loop_
_entity_poly.entity_id
_entity_poly.type
_entity_poly.pdbx_seq_one_letter_code
_entity_poly.pdbx_strand_id
1 'polypeptide(L)' 'AIVRKSWQGPLGAYPESGFFKMPDWQFVDIIEPTALVDCANDWQKAGASIFGGCCGTNPQHIKALSTAFRRAT' A
#
# COMPACT_ATOMS: atom_id res chain seq x y z
N ALA A 1 9.39 -3.93 12.35
CA ALA A 1 9.74 -4.19 10.94
C ALA A 1 11.25 -4.35 10.78
N ILE A 2 11.74 -5.30 9.96
CA ILE A 2 13.18 -5.55 9.73
C ILE A 2 13.89 -4.29 9.21
N VAL A 3 13.25 -3.58 8.28
CA VAL A 3 13.81 -2.35 7.66
C VAL A 3 14.17 -1.29 8.71
N ARG A 4 13.36 -1.14 9.79
CA ARG A 4 13.63 -0.17 10.86
C ARG A 4 14.90 -0.45 11.67
N LYS A 5 15.42 -1.68 11.63
CA LYS A 5 16.68 -2.02 12.31
C LYS A 5 17.89 -1.33 11.65
N SER A 6 17.80 -1.02 10.37
CA SER A 6 18.91 -0.48 9.57
C SER A 6 18.62 0.89 8.95
N TRP A 7 17.39 1.42 9.09
CA TRP A 7 16.97 2.68 8.48
C TRP A 7 16.14 3.56 9.41
N GLN A 8 16.60 4.79 9.65
CA GLN A 8 15.93 5.78 10.49
C GLN A 8 15.11 6.81 9.70
N GLY A 9 15.25 6.88 8.37
CA GLY A 9 14.51 7.85 7.54
C GLY A 9 13.03 7.50 7.33
N PRO A 10 12.34 8.21 6.43
CA PRO A 10 10.97 7.89 6.05
C PRO A 10 10.85 6.46 5.51
N LEU A 11 9.73 5.79 5.79
CA LEU A 11 9.41 4.49 5.25
C LEU A 11 8.12 4.55 4.44
N GLY A 12 8.13 3.87 3.29
CA GLY A 12 6.97 3.74 2.43
C GLY A 12 6.63 2.29 2.10
N ALA A 13 5.37 2.05 1.77
CA ALA A 13 4.87 0.77 1.29
C ALA A 13 3.98 0.98 0.06
N TYR A 14 4.23 0.19 -0.99
CA TYR A 14 3.45 0.19 -2.24
C TYR A 14 3.31 -1.25 -2.73
N PRO A 15 2.30 -2.01 -2.26
CA PRO A 15 2.13 -3.41 -2.64
C PRO A 15 1.62 -3.54 -4.08
N GLU A 16 1.81 -4.73 -4.63
CA GLU A 16 1.07 -5.23 -5.79
C GLU A 16 -0.18 -6.00 -5.33
N SER A 17 -1.19 -6.07 -6.21
CA SER A 17 -2.37 -6.90 -6.03
C SER A 17 -2.61 -7.74 -7.29
N GLY A 18 -2.71 -9.05 -7.13
CA GLY A 18 -2.64 -10.01 -8.24
C GLY A 18 -1.25 -10.63 -8.35
N PHE A 19 -0.97 -11.28 -9.48
CA PHE A 19 0.31 -11.96 -9.68
C PHE A 19 0.74 -11.95 -11.14
N PHE A 20 2.05 -12.01 -11.36
CA PHE A 20 2.60 -12.12 -12.71
C PHE A 20 2.61 -13.58 -13.17
N LYS A 21 2.02 -13.85 -14.34
CA LYS A 21 2.08 -15.16 -15.00
C LYS A 21 2.40 -14.96 -16.47
N MET A 22 3.63 -15.32 -16.85
CA MET A 22 4.16 -15.10 -18.20
C MET A 22 3.14 -15.43 -19.31
N PRO A 23 2.95 -14.53 -20.30
CA PRO A 23 3.66 -13.26 -20.48
C PRO A 23 3.02 -12.06 -19.75
N ASP A 24 1.88 -12.25 -19.08
CA ASP A 24 0.99 -11.17 -18.66
C ASP A 24 0.81 -11.05 -17.15
N TRP A 25 0.40 -9.86 -16.71
CA TRP A 25 -0.13 -9.68 -15.36
C TRP A 25 -1.55 -10.23 -15.24
N GLN A 26 -1.78 -10.99 -14.18
CA GLN A 26 -3.10 -11.49 -13.83
C GLN A 26 -3.68 -10.62 -12.72
N PHE A 27 -4.65 -9.79 -13.09
CA PHE A 27 -5.39 -8.94 -12.15
C PHE A 27 -6.62 -9.67 -11.61
N VAL A 28 -6.39 -10.81 -10.97
CA VAL A 28 -7.41 -11.60 -10.28
C VAL A 28 -7.30 -11.32 -8.78
N ASP A 29 -8.44 -11.30 -8.09
CA ASP A 29 -8.53 -11.03 -6.64
C ASP A 29 -7.83 -9.72 -6.25
N ILE A 30 -8.11 -8.65 -7.01
CA ILE A 30 -7.66 -7.32 -6.67
C ILE A 30 -8.24 -6.94 -5.30
N ILE A 31 -7.37 -6.56 -4.39
CA ILE A 31 -7.73 -6.14 -3.04
C ILE A 31 -8.72 -4.98 -3.13
N GLU A 32 -9.74 -4.98 -2.29
CA GLU A 32 -10.65 -3.84 -2.22
C GLU A 32 -9.91 -2.60 -1.67
N PRO A 33 -10.25 -1.37 -2.12
CA PRO A 33 -9.60 -0.15 -1.64
C PRO A 33 -9.58 0.00 -0.11
N THR A 34 -10.62 -0.45 0.59
CA THR A 34 -10.70 -0.42 2.06
C THR A 34 -9.77 -1.45 2.70
N ALA A 35 -9.65 -2.64 2.12
CA ALA A 35 -8.72 -3.65 2.62
C ALA A 35 -7.25 -3.19 2.47
N LEU A 36 -6.92 -2.43 1.42
CA LEU A 36 -5.61 -1.78 1.32
C LEU A 36 -5.36 -0.76 2.45
N VAL A 37 -6.41 -0.03 2.87
CA VAL A 37 -6.32 0.89 4.02
C VAL A 37 -6.05 0.13 5.32
N ASP A 38 -6.68 -1.03 5.52
CA ASP A 38 -6.42 -1.88 6.69
C ASP A 38 -4.96 -2.34 6.75
N CYS A 39 -4.40 -2.79 5.62
CA CYS A 39 -2.97 -3.11 5.52
C CYS A 39 -2.09 -1.88 5.82
N ALA A 40 -2.45 -0.71 5.28
CA ALA A 40 -1.71 0.53 5.51
C ALA A 40 -1.74 0.98 6.97
N ASN A 41 -2.81 0.72 7.72
CA ASN A 41 -2.86 0.96 9.16
C ASN A 41 -1.81 0.12 9.90
N ASP A 42 -1.64 -1.15 9.52
CA ASP A 42 -0.62 -2.01 10.13
C ASP A 42 0.80 -1.58 9.74
N TRP A 43 1.02 -1.13 8.50
CA TRP A 43 2.29 -0.53 8.11
C TRP A 43 2.58 0.78 8.84
N GLN A 44 1.56 1.60 9.09
CA GLN A 44 1.68 2.82 9.87
C GLN A 44 2.14 2.50 11.31
N LYS A 45 1.52 1.51 11.96
CA LYS A 45 1.95 1.02 13.29
C LYS A 45 3.39 0.51 13.26
N ALA A 46 3.84 -0.05 12.13
CA ALA A 46 5.21 -0.49 11.92
C ALA A 46 6.20 0.66 11.57
N GLY A 47 5.72 1.90 11.48
CA GLY A 47 6.53 3.12 11.29
C GLY A 47 6.64 3.61 9.84
N ALA A 48 5.80 3.12 8.93
CA ALA A 48 5.65 3.68 7.59
C ALA A 48 4.79 4.95 7.60
N SER A 49 5.11 5.88 6.71
CA SER A 49 4.44 7.18 6.61
C SER A 49 4.10 7.57 5.17
N ILE A 50 4.46 6.73 4.20
CA ILE A 50 4.21 6.93 2.77
C ILE A 50 3.49 5.68 2.25
N PHE A 51 2.34 5.84 1.64
CA PHE A 51 1.53 4.72 1.16
C PHE A 51 1.16 4.93 -0.30
N GLY A 52 1.21 3.86 -1.08
CA GLY A 52 0.82 3.86 -2.48
C GLY A 52 0.44 2.46 -2.94
N GLY A 53 0.56 2.21 -4.23
CA GLY A 53 0.30 0.91 -4.84
C GLY A 53 1.10 0.73 -6.12
N CYS A 54 1.34 -0.54 -6.48
CA CYS A 54 2.02 -0.97 -7.69
C CYS A 54 1.01 -1.61 -8.66
N CYS A 55 1.39 -2.70 -9.34
CA CYS A 55 0.52 -3.46 -10.22
C CYS A 55 -0.78 -3.91 -9.53
N GLY A 56 -1.90 -3.80 -10.25
CA GLY A 56 -3.23 -4.17 -9.76
C GLY A 56 -3.89 -3.18 -8.81
N THR A 57 -3.18 -2.12 -8.38
CA THR A 57 -3.82 -0.99 -7.71
C THR A 57 -4.29 0.06 -8.72
N ASN A 58 -5.27 0.88 -8.34
CA ASN A 58 -5.90 1.86 -9.22
C ASN A 58 -6.21 3.18 -8.47
N PRO A 59 -6.73 4.22 -9.13
CA PRO A 59 -7.02 5.50 -8.47
C PRO A 59 -8.00 5.41 -7.28
N GLN A 60 -8.90 4.42 -7.23
CA GLN A 60 -9.81 4.25 -6.08
C GLN A 60 -9.06 3.82 -4.82
N HIS A 61 -8.01 3.00 -4.97
CA HIS A 61 -7.11 2.63 -3.88
C HIS A 61 -6.38 3.86 -3.32
N ILE A 62 -5.83 4.69 -4.21
CA ILE A 62 -5.13 5.92 -3.82
C ILE A 62 -6.10 6.90 -3.15
N LYS A 63 -7.33 7.00 -3.65
CA LYS A 63 -8.37 7.81 -3.02
C LYS A 63 -8.69 7.31 -1.60
N ALA A 64 -8.84 6.00 -1.41
CA ALA A 64 -9.10 5.43 -0.08
C ALA A 64 -7.95 5.71 0.90
N LEU A 65 -6.69 5.50 0.49
CA LEU A 65 -5.51 5.86 1.28
C LEU A 65 -5.47 7.36 1.60
N SER A 66 -5.71 8.20 0.60
CA SER A 66 -5.72 9.66 0.78
C SER A 66 -6.80 10.09 1.76
N THR A 67 -8.01 9.54 1.67
CA THR A 67 -9.11 9.83 2.61
C THR A 67 -8.77 9.37 4.02
N ALA A 68 -8.21 8.16 4.18
CA ALA A 68 -7.90 7.59 5.49
C ALA A 68 -6.74 8.30 6.22
N PHE A 69 -5.69 8.70 5.49
CA PHE A 69 -4.46 9.24 6.07
C PHE A 69 -4.27 10.75 5.85
N ARG A 70 -5.30 11.47 5.37
CA ARG A 70 -5.24 12.93 5.23
C ARG A 70 -5.01 13.56 6.60
N ARG A 71 -3.93 14.31 6.76
CA ARG A 71 -3.77 15.19 7.93
C ARG A 71 -4.79 16.33 7.84
N ALA A 72 -5.48 16.60 8.95
CA ALA A 72 -6.20 17.85 9.11
C ALA A 72 -5.18 18.99 9.05
N THR A 73 -5.45 19.96 8.18
CA THR A 73 -4.64 21.18 8.03
C THR A 73 -4.81 22.09 9.25
#